data_AF-A0ABD0JHT1-F1
#
_entry.id   AF-A0ABD0JHT1-F1
#
_cell.length_a   1.000
_cell.length_b   1.000
_cell.length_c   1.000
_cell.angle_alpha   90.00
_cell.angle_beta   90.00
_cell.angle_gamma   90.00
#
_symmetry.space_group_name_H-M   'P 1'
#
loop_
_entity.id
_entity.type
_entity.pdbx_description
1 polymer ?
#
loop_
_entity_poly.entity_id
_entity_poly.type
_entity_poly.pdbx_seq_one_letter_code
_entity_poly.pdbx_strand_id
1 'polypeptide(L)'
;MVALVISAGVSPHQRLLQDSPNSPMRRALRNGELPVVQLLHMSGCCSNSELHLLRNDQGIRAQLQRQSQQDILQYLDNAAANPASLLHLCRLTVAHVVGCRPGRRERVRSLPVPTIVRNYIMFSEYLDILEDVS
;
A
#
# COMPACT_ATOMS: atom_id res chain seq x y z
N MET A 1 9.03 -0.50 -11.94
CA MET A 1 8.62 -1.85 -11.48
C MET A 1 7.55 -1.84 -10.38
N VAL A 2 7.57 -0.89 -9.43
CA VAL A 2 6.59 -0.82 -8.31
C VAL A 2 5.16 -0.56 -8.82
N ALA A 3 4.99 0.31 -9.81
CA ALA A 3 3.71 0.55 -10.50
C ALA A 3 3.07 -0.73 -11.03
N LEU A 4 3.89 -1.67 -11.53
CA LEU A 4 3.43 -2.94 -12.10
C LEU A 4 2.94 -3.91 -11.02
N VAL A 5 3.50 -3.84 -9.81
CA VAL A 5 3.09 -4.66 -8.65
C VAL A 5 1.75 -4.17 -8.08
N ILE A 6 1.51 -2.85 -8.13
CA ILE A 6 0.26 -2.24 -7.64
C ILE A 6 -0.83 -2.33 -8.70
N SER A 7 -0.50 -2.13 -9.98
CA SER A 7 -1.44 -2.33 -11.09
C SER A 7 -1.81 -3.81 -11.29
N ALA A 8 -0.91 -4.73 -10.93
CA ALA A 8 -1.17 -6.17 -10.91
C ALA A 8 -1.90 -6.65 -9.64
N GLY A 9 -2.38 -5.72 -8.79
CA GLY A 9 -3.25 -5.98 -7.63
C GLY A 9 -2.88 -7.26 -6.90
N VAL A 10 -1.62 -7.37 -6.48
CA VAL A 10 -1.12 -8.52 -5.73
C VAL A 10 -2.04 -8.74 -4.54
N SER A 11 -2.78 -9.84 -4.59
CA SER A 11 -3.70 -10.22 -3.54
C SER A 11 -2.95 -10.29 -2.20
N PRO A 12 -3.38 -9.58 -1.15
CA PRO A 12 -2.85 -9.71 0.21
C PRO A 12 -3.19 -11.06 0.85
N HIS A 13 -3.75 -12.01 0.09
CA HIS A 13 -3.90 -13.41 0.52
C HIS A 13 -2.61 -14.22 0.44
N GLN A 14 -1.52 -13.70 -0.10
CA GLN A 14 -0.19 -14.19 0.31
C GLN A 14 0.18 -13.62 1.69
N ARG A 15 -0.64 -13.92 2.71
CA ARG A 15 -0.24 -13.79 4.13
C ARG A 15 1.11 -14.49 4.39
N LEU A 16 1.43 -15.51 3.61
CA LEU A 16 2.69 -16.24 3.63
C LEU A 16 3.93 -15.40 3.23
N LEU A 17 3.76 -14.25 2.56
CA LEU A 17 4.89 -13.36 2.18
C LEU A 17 5.02 -12.11 3.06
N GLN A 18 4.01 -11.79 3.87
CA GLN A 18 4.00 -10.59 4.73
C GLN A 18 4.90 -10.74 5.97
N ASP A 19 5.05 -11.96 6.49
CA ASP A 19 5.96 -12.27 7.61
C ASP A 19 7.40 -12.58 7.15
N SER A 20 7.67 -12.52 5.84
CA SER A 20 9.02 -12.74 5.32
C SER A 20 9.92 -11.53 5.62
N PRO A 21 11.20 -11.73 5.98
CA PRO A 21 12.18 -10.64 6.09
C PRO A 21 12.40 -9.85 4.78
N ASN A 22 11.80 -10.31 3.67
CA ASN A 22 11.82 -9.70 2.34
C ASN A 22 10.45 -9.16 1.88
N SER A 23 9.54 -8.83 2.80
CA SER A 23 8.28 -8.18 2.41
C SER A 23 8.55 -6.87 1.63
N PRO A 24 7.73 -6.53 0.61
CA PRO A 24 7.93 -5.31 -0.17
C PRO A 24 7.99 -4.05 0.70
N MET A 25 7.20 -4.03 1.79
CA MET A 25 7.18 -2.95 2.78
C MET A 25 8.51 -2.86 3.53
N ARG A 26 9.04 -3.98 4.04
CA ARG A 26 10.36 -4.00 4.70
C ARG A 26 11.47 -3.50 3.78
N ARG A 27 11.44 -3.86 2.49
CA ARG A 27 12.44 -3.41 1.52
C ARG A 27 12.32 -1.90 1.25
N ALA A 28 11.11 -1.39 1.06
CA ALA A 28 10.88 0.05 0.89
C ALA A 28 11.35 0.86 2.10
N LEU A 29 11.11 0.34 3.32
CA LEU A 29 11.60 0.92 4.57
C LEU A 29 13.13 0.91 4.66
N ARG A 30 13.79 -0.20 4.27
CA ARG A 30 15.27 -0.27 4.27
C ARG A 30 15.91 0.67 3.25
N ASN A 31 15.26 0.87 2.11
CA ASN A 31 15.73 1.77 1.07
C ASN A 31 15.45 3.24 1.39
N GLY A 32 14.54 3.52 2.33
CA GLY A 32 14.18 4.88 2.69
C GLY A 32 13.31 5.58 1.64
N GLU A 33 12.44 4.83 0.96
CA GLU A 33 11.59 5.35 -0.12
C GLU A 33 10.19 5.68 0.40
N LEU A 34 10.01 6.87 0.99
CA LEU A 34 8.72 7.30 1.56
C LEU A 34 7.54 7.17 0.58
N PRO A 35 7.64 7.61 -0.69
CA PRO A 35 6.52 7.48 -1.64
C PRO A 35 6.12 6.02 -1.87
N VAL A 36 7.10 5.12 -1.92
CA VAL A 36 6.85 3.68 -2.10
C VAL A 36 6.23 3.07 -0.86
N VAL A 37 6.66 3.48 0.33
CA VAL A 37 6.05 3.05 1.61
C VAL A 37 4.59 3.50 1.69
N GLN A 38 4.30 4.75 1.36
CA GLN A 38 2.94 5.29 1.35
C GLN A 38 2.06 4.51 0.37
N LEU A 39 2.57 4.30 -0.84
CA LEU A 39 1.87 3.60 -1.89
C LEU A 39 1.57 2.13 -1.55
N LEU A 40 2.53 1.42 -0.97
CA LEU A 40 2.36 0.03 -0.50
C LEU A 40 1.35 -0.07 0.66
N HIS A 41 1.32 0.91 1.54
CA HIS A 41 0.30 0.99 2.59
C HIS A 41 -1.09 1.22 1.98
N MET A 42 -1.22 2.21 1.09
CA MET A 42 -2.50 2.60 0.49
C MET A 42 -3.06 1.58 -0.51
N SER A 43 -2.21 0.72 -1.07
CA SER A 43 -2.62 -0.40 -1.92
C SER A 43 -3.10 -1.63 -1.13
N GLY A 44 -3.00 -1.60 0.20
CA GLY A 44 -3.34 -2.74 1.06
C GLY A 44 -2.32 -3.88 0.99
N CYS A 45 -1.10 -3.63 0.50
CA CYS A 45 -0.04 -4.64 0.47
C CYS A 45 0.52 -4.92 1.88
N CYS A 46 0.35 -3.99 2.81
CA CYS A 46 0.70 -4.14 4.21
C CYS A 46 -0.57 -4.17 5.08
N SER A 47 -0.67 -5.17 5.95
CA SER A 47 -1.77 -5.27 6.90
C SER A 47 -1.53 -4.38 8.13
N ASN A 48 -2.58 -3.96 8.83
CA ASN A 48 -2.43 -3.22 10.10
C ASN A 48 -1.55 -3.98 11.12
N SER A 49 -1.63 -5.32 11.13
CA SER A 49 -0.78 -6.18 11.97
C SER A 49 0.69 -6.11 11.57
N GLU A 50 1.01 -6.22 10.27
CA GLU A 50 2.39 -6.09 9.78
C GLU A 50 2.93 -4.69 10.10
N LEU A 51 2.12 -3.65 9.88
CA LEU A 51 2.50 -2.27 10.14
C LEU A 51 2.77 -2.01 11.63
N HIS A 52 1.99 -2.63 12.53
CA HIS A 52 2.25 -2.59 13.97
C HIS A 52 3.53 -3.35 14.37
N LEU A 53 3.84 -4.47 13.72
CA LEU A 53 5.12 -5.17 13.92
C LEU A 53 6.30 -4.33 13.45
N LEU A 54 6.20 -3.71 12.27
CA LEU A 54 7.24 -2.86 11.70
C LEU A 54 7.50 -1.61 12.54
N ARG A 55 6.44 -1.04 13.15
CA ARG A 55 6.57 0.08 14.09
C ARG A 55 7.47 -0.27 15.29
N ASN A 56 7.40 -1.51 15.76
CA ASN A 56 8.15 -1.98 16.93
C ASN A 56 9.49 -2.65 16.56
N ASP A 57 9.81 -2.79 15.28
CA ASP A 57 11.07 -3.38 14.80
C ASP A 57 12.24 -2.42 15.02
N GLN A 58 13.05 -2.69 16.05
CA GLN A 58 14.20 -1.85 16.40
C GLN A 58 15.26 -1.80 15.31
N GLY A 59 15.41 -2.85 14.49
CA GLY A 59 16.40 -2.89 13.42
C GLY A 59 16.06 -1.89 12.31
N ILE A 60 14.79 -1.85 11.91
CA ILE A 60 14.30 -0.88 10.91
C ILE A 60 14.37 0.54 11.48
N ARG A 61 13.94 0.76 12.73
CA ARG A 61 14.01 2.10 13.34
C ARG A 61 15.43 2.63 13.44
N ALA A 62 16.38 1.80 13.91
CA ALA A 62 17.78 2.19 14.01
C ALA A 62 18.41 2.48 12.64
N GLN A 63 17.98 1.78 11.58
CA GLN A 63 18.41 2.06 10.23
C GLN A 63 17.85 3.38 9.69
N LEU A 64 16.54 3.60 9.80
CA LEU A 64 15.89 4.85 9.38
C LEU A 64 16.43 6.06 10.13
N GLN A 65 16.74 5.92 11.43
CA GLN A 65 17.40 6.96 12.23
C GLN A 65 18.81 7.26 11.72
N ARG A 66 19.62 6.23 11.39
CA ARG A 66 20.95 6.42 10.79
C ARG A 66 20.88 7.12 9.43
N GLN A 67 19.83 6.84 8.65
CA GLN A 67 19.59 7.47 7.35
C GLN A 67 18.89 8.84 7.46
N SER A 68 18.67 9.36 8.68
CA SER A 68 17.97 10.64 8.94
C SER A 68 16.55 10.71 8.35
N GLN A 69 15.87 9.57 8.22
CA GLN A 69 14.54 9.48 7.63
C GLN A 69 13.43 9.58 8.67
N GLN A 70 13.32 10.76 9.28
CA GLN A 70 12.31 11.02 10.31
C GLN A 70 10.88 10.99 9.74
N ASP A 71 10.70 11.38 8.48
CA ASP A 71 9.38 11.40 7.82
C ASP A 71 8.78 9.99 7.71
N ILE A 72 9.59 8.99 7.38
CA ILE A 72 9.14 7.59 7.32
C ILE A 72 8.76 7.08 8.70
N LEU A 73 9.56 7.39 9.73
CA LEU A 73 9.27 6.99 11.10
C LEU A 73 7.96 7.60 11.60
N GLN A 74 7.75 8.89 11.34
CA GLN A 74 6.52 9.59 11.70
C GLN A 74 5.33 9.01 10.93
N TYR A 75 5.49 8.71 9.64
CA TYR A 75 4.45 8.06 8.85
C TYR A 75 4.09 6.68 9.42
N LEU A 76 5.08 5.87 9.79
CA LEU A 76 4.89 4.54 10.37
C LEU A 76 4.15 4.61 11.71
N ASP A 77 4.55 5.54 12.60
CA ASP A 77 3.89 5.74 13.89
C ASP A 77 2.45 6.22 13.69
N ASN A 78 2.19 7.14 12.76
CA ASN A 78 0.86 7.63 12.44
C ASN A 78 -0.03 6.55 11.81
N ALA A 79 0.47 5.81 10.84
CA ALA A 79 -0.27 4.74 10.17
C ALA A 79 -0.58 3.57 11.13
N ALA A 80 0.30 3.28 12.09
CA ALA A 80 0.08 2.21 13.06
C ALA A 80 -0.89 2.61 14.18
N ALA A 81 -0.90 3.89 14.53
CA ALA A 81 -1.81 4.44 15.54
C ALA A 81 -3.23 4.65 14.97
N ASN A 82 -3.35 4.94 13.67
CA ASN A 82 -4.62 5.24 13.03
C ASN A 82 -4.98 4.15 12.01
N PRO A 83 -5.83 3.17 12.38
CA PRO A 83 -6.23 2.13 11.44
C PRO A 83 -6.92 2.76 10.21
N ALA A 84 -6.74 2.12 9.06
CA ALA A 84 -7.33 2.57 7.80
C ALA A 84 -8.85 2.81 7.93
N SER A 85 -9.34 3.88 7.29
CA SER A 85 -10.75 4.24 7.32
C SER A 85 -11.62 3.13 6.73
N LEU A 86 -12.87 3.04 7.16
CA LEU A 86 -13.83 2.07 6.61
C LEU A 86 -13.95 2.22 5.08
N LEU A 87 -13.94 3.44 4.57
CA LEU A 87 -13.96 3.72 3.14
C LEU A 87 -12.77 3.08 2.41
N HIS A 88 -11.57 3.19 2.99
CA HIS A 88 -10.36 2.59 2.45
C HIS A 88 -10.42 1.05 2.51
N LEU A 89 -10.88 0.49 3.63
CA LEU A 89 -11.07 -0.95 3.78
C LEU A 89 -12.10 -1.49 2.77
N CYS A 90 -13.21 -0.77 2.58
CA CYS A 90 -14.22 -1.10 1.56
C CYS A 90 -13.61 -1.05 0.15
N ARG A 91 -12.80 -0.04 -0.15
CA ARG A 91 -12.08 0.03 -1.43
C ARG A 91 -11.20 -1.18 -1.64
N LEU A 92 -10.37 -1.55 -0.65
CA LEU A 92 -9.49 -2.71 -0.75
C LEU A 92 -10.30 -3.98 -0.98
N THR A 93 -11.37 -4.20 -0.21
CA THR A 93 -12.27 -5.35 -0.39
C THR A 93 -12.85 -5.42 -1.79
N VAL A 94 -13.39 -4.31 -2.31
CA VAL A 94 -13.95 -4.27 -3.67
C VAL A 94 -12.85 -4.49 -4.72
N ALA A 95 -11.68 -3.88 -4.55
CA ALA A 95 -10.54 -4.07 -5.44
C ALA A 95 -10.09 -5.54 -5.49
N HIS A 96 -10.12 -6.26 -4.38
CA HIS A 96 -9.85 -7.70 -4.33
C HIS A 96 -10.89 -8.52 -5.09
N VAL A 97 -12.18 -8.22 -4.89
CA VAL A 97 -13.28 -8.94 -5.56
C VAL A 97 -13.23 -8.73 -7.07
N VAL A 98 -12.94 -7.50 -7.52
CA VAL A 98 -12.76 -7.20 -8.95
C VAL A 98 -11.50 -7.89 -9.50
N GLY A 99 -10.46 -7.98 -8.68
CA GLY A 99 -9.19 -8.62 -9.01
C GLY A 99 -8.34 -7.80 -9.98
N CYS A 100 -7.19 -8.37 -10.33
CA CYS A 100 -6.10 -7.70 -11.04
C CYS A 100 -5.87 -8.15 -12.50
N ARG A 101 -6.69 -9.08 -12.98
CA ARG A 101 -6.58 -9.58 -14.36
C ARG A 101 -6.80 -8.49 -15.42
N PRO A 102 -6.25 -8.63 -16.63
CA PRO A 102 -6.63 -7.82 -17.79
C PRO A 102 -8.16 -7.72 -17.89
N GLY A 103 -8.67 -6.54 -18.23
CA GLY A 103 -10.12 -6.29 -18.16
C GLY A 103 -10.61 -5.71 -16.82
N ARG A 104 -9.71 -5.41 -15.86
CA ARG A 104 -10.07 -4.78 -14.57
C ARG A 104 -10.87 -3.50 -14.77
N ARG A 105 -10.43 -2.63 -15.68
CA ARG A 105 -11.07 -1.33 -15.92
C ARG A 105 -12.52 -1.50 -16.38
N GLU A 106 -12.76 -2.46 -17.25
CA GLU A 106 -14.08 -2.82 -17.77
C GLU A 106 -14.97 -3.37 -16.66
N ARG A 107 -14.44 -4.25 -15.80
CA ARG A 107 -15.15 -4.78 -14.63
C ARG A 107 -15.49 -3.71 -13.59
N VAL A 108 -14.60 -2.75 -13.33
CA VAL A 108 -14.91 -1.62 -12.44
C VAL A 108 -15.99 -0.74 -13.07
N ARG A 109 -15.92 -0.51 -14.39
CA ARG A 109 -16.91 0.28 -15.13
C ARG A 109 -18.29 -0.37 -15.17
N SER A 110 -18.39 -1.70 -15.10
CA SER A 110 -19.66 -2.42 -15.04
C SER A 110 -20.30 -2.43 -13.66
N LEU A 111 -19.62 -1.97 -12.60
CA LEU A 111 -20.20 -1.94 -11.25
C LEU A 111 -21.34 -0.90 -11.17
N PRO A 112 -22.47 -1.23 -10.49
CA PRO A 112 -23.59 -0.32 -10.28
C PRO A 112 -23.28 0.70 -9.17
N VAL A 113 -22.14 1.39 -9.27
CA VAL A 113 -21.68 2.42 -8.33
C VAL A 113 -21.38 3.72 -9.07
N PRO A 114 -21.47 4.88 -8.40
CA PRO A 114 -21.17 6.18 -9.00
C PRO A 114 -19.76 6.27 -9.57
N THR A 115 -19.57 7.09 -10.61
CA THR A 115 -18.27 7.28 -11.29
C THR A 115 -17.15 7.69 -10.34
N ILE A 116 -17.44 8.54 -9.35
CA ILE A 116 -16.48 8.96 -8.33
C ILE A 116 -15.94 7.74 -7.57
N VAL A 117 -16.83 6.80 -7.19
CA VAL A 117 -16.45 5.56 -6.50
C VAL A 117 -15.67 4.64 -7.43
N ARG A 118 -16.02 4.57 -8.72
CA ARG A 118 -15.25 3.81 -9.72
C ARG A 118 -13.81 4.32 -9.83
N ASN A 119 -13.62 5.63 -9.93
CA ASN A 119 -12.29 6.25 -9.98
C ASN A 119 -11.50 5.98 -8.69
N TYR A 120 -12.18 6.07 -7.54
CA TYR A 120 -11.60 5.75 -6.25
C TYR A 120 -11.13 4.28 -6.17
N ILE A 121 -11.97 3.33 -6.61
CA ILE A 121 -11.60 1.90 -6.71
C ILE A 121 -10.43 1.70 -7.68
N MET A 122 -10.33 2.49 -8.74
CA MET A 122 -9.25 2.40 -9.70
C MET A 122 -7.88 2.86 -9.18
N PHE A 123 -7.81 3.44 -7.98
CA PHE A 123 -6.59 4.04 -7.40
C PHE A 123 -6.02 5.20 -8.24
N SER A 124 -6.89 5.90 -9.00
CA SER A 124 -6.45 6.98 -9.89
C SER A 124 -5.66 8.08 -9.17
N GLU A 125 -6.03 8.41 -7.93
CA GLU A 125 -5.36 9.44 -7.10
C GLU A 125 -3.90 9.14 -6.73
N TYR A 126 -3.46 7.88 -6.82
CA TYR A 126 -2.07 7.49 -6.48
C TYR A 126 -1.21 7.21 -7.71
N LEU A 127 -1.82 7.07 -8.89
CA LEU A 127 -1.07 6.95 -10.13
C LEU A 127 -0.41 8.29 -10.46
N ASP A 128 -1.08 9.39 -10.15
CA ASP A 128 -0.55 10.75 -10.31
C ASP A 128 0.73 10.96 -9.46
N ILE A 129 0.80 10.35 -8.26
CA ILE A 129 1.97 10.43 -7.36
C ILE A 129 3.21 9.73 -7.96
N LEU A 130 3.03 8.77 -8.86
CA LEU A 130 4.14 8.07 -9.52
C LEU A 130 4.66 8.79 -10.77
N GLU A 131 3.82 9.62 -11.40
CA GLU A 131 4.21 10.40 -12.59
C GLU A 131 5.12 11.58 -12.23
N ASP A 132 5.02 12.13 -11.02
CA ASP A 132 5.91 13.19 -10.51
C ASP A 132 7.33 12.69 -10.08
N VAL A 133 7.57 11.37 -10.08
CA VAL A 133 8.84 10.76 -9.64
C VAL A 133 9.59 10.07 -10.81
N SER A 134 9.15 10.31 -12.06
CA SER A 134 9.80 9.79 -13.29
C SER A 134 10.56 10.85 -14.05
#